data_AF-A0A8J8FWC1-F1
#
_entry.id   AF-A0A8J8FWC1-F1
#
_cell.length_a   1.000
_cell.length_b   1.000
_cell.length_c   1.000
_cell.angle_alpha   90.00
_cell.angle_beta   90.00
_cell.angle_gamma   90.00
#
_symmetry.space_group_name_H-M   'P 1'
#
loop_
_entity.id
_entity.type
_entity.pdbx_description
1 polymer ?
#
loop_
_entity_poly.entity_id
_entity_poly.type
_entity_poly.pdbx_seq_one_letter_code
_entity_poly.pdbx_strand_id
1 'polypeptide(L)'
;RVIPDDSASLAEFKAGKLDILGVTVFPQERKLMQADPRFEVQTEIRDFYLFVFYNLKRPFVGGAANYEFIDVPGKEEYTKGVAVRKAMNYAVDREEMNQVLHDGEYTLCHNPMYLYTAFYYYDDVIKYYRDLEAAIEWLGYAGYELVVDEEPLPLLGIVAAIGVGAALLLYRKKK
;
A
#
# COMPACT_ATOMS: atom_id res chain seq x y z
N ARG A 1 10.91 -16.98 25.16
CA ARG A 1 12.15 -16.17 25.07
C ARG A 1 11.94 -15.09 24.04
N VAL A 2 12.59 -13.93 24.18
CA VAL A 2 12.50 -12.87 23.18
C VAL A 2 13.53 -13.16 22.08
N ILE A 3 13.08 -13.25 20.84
CA ILE A 3 13.93 -13.32 19.64
C ILE A 3 13.63 -12.03 18.87
N PRO A 4 14.63 -11.17 18.63
CA PRO A 4 14.39 -9.79 18.22
C PRO A 4 14.01 -9.63 16.74
N ASP A 5 14.18 -10.67 15.92
CA ASP A 5 13.93 -10.64 14.48
C ASP A 5 13.06 -11.83 14.07
N ASP A 6 12.13 -11.58 13.15
CA ASP A 6 11.17 -12.58 12.70
C ASP A 6 11.86 -13.71 11.92
N SER A 7 12.93 -13.42 11.17
CA SER A 7 13.64 -14.43 10.37
C SER A 7 14.40 -15.40 11.27
N ALA A 8 15.01 -14.91 12.35
CA ALA A 8 15.61 -15.73 13.39
C ALA A 8 14.54 -16.60 14.09
N SER A 9 13.37 -16.03 14.39
CA SER A 9 12.24 -16.77 14.97
C SER A 9 11.78 -17.90 14.05
N LEU A 10 11.66 -17.64 12.76
CA LEU A 10 11.34 -18.65 11.74
C LEU A 10 12.39 -19.76 11.68
N ALA A 11 13.68 -19.42 11.67
CA ALA A 11 14.75 -20.41 11.65
C ALA A 11 14.72 -21.33 12.88
N GLU A 12 14.44 -20.78 14.06
CA GLU A 12 14.36 -21.56 15.29
C GLU A 12 13.10 -22.44 15.38
N PHE A 13 11.97 -21.96 14.87
CA PHE A 13 10.77 -22.78 14.71
C PHE A 13 11.02 -23.97 13.77
N LYS A 14 11.63 -23.72 12.60
CA LYS A 14 12.03 -24.78 11.65
C LYS A 14 13.05 -25.75 12.24
N ALA A 15 13.87 -25.31 13.19
CA ALA A 15 14.80 -26.16 13.93
C ALA A 15 14.16 -26.94 15.09
N GLY A 16 12.83 -26.84 15.29
CA GLY A 16 12.10 -27.51 16.37
C GLY A 16 12.37 -26.93 17.76
N LYS A 17 12.86 -25.69 17.84
CA LYS A 17 13.14 -25.00 19.11
C LYS A 17 11.97 -24.17 19.62
N LEU A 18 10.94 -23.97 18.78
CA LEU A 18 9.72 -23.24 19.11
C LEU A 18 8.53 -24.11 18.72
N ASP A 19 7.52 -24.18 19.58
CA ASP A 19 6.29 -24.93 19.32
C ASP A 19 5.24 -24.08 18.58
N ILE A 20 5.32 -22.74 18.71
CA ILE A 20 4.37 -21.78 18.13
C ILE A 20 5.16 -20.60 17.55
N LEU A 21 4.75 -20.13 16.37
CA LEU A 21 5.34 -18.98 15.68
C LEU A 21 4.28 -18.19 14.92
N GLY A 22 4.37 -16.85 14.94
CA GLY A 22 3.65 -16.00 14.00
C GLY A 22 4.34 -16.00 12.63
N VAL A 23 3.63 -16.43 11.58
CA VAL A 23 4.17 -16.54 10.21
C VAL A 23 3.55 -15.54 9.22
N THR A 24 2.84 -14.52 9.73
CA THR A 24 2.16 -13.49 8.92
C THR A 24 3.11 -12.75 7.98
N VAL A 25 4.32 -12.42 8.44
CA VAL A 25 5.33 -11.71 7.63
C VAL A 25 6.06 -12.60 6.62
N PHE A 26 5.78 -13.91 6.61
CA PHE A 26 6.37 -14.89 5.71
C PHE A 26 5.29 -15.61 4.91
N PRO A 27 4.60 -14.94 3.97
CA PRO A 27 3.44 -15.51 3.28
C PRO A 27 3.77 -16.80 2.52
N GLN A 28 4.95 -16.89 1.92
CA GLN A 28 5.39 -18.12 1.25
C GLN A 28 5.61 -19.28 2.22
N GLU A 29 6.21 -19.02 3.39
CA GLU A 29 6.45 -20.04 4.40
C GLU A 29 5.14 -20.49 5.04
N ARG A 30 4.21 -19.58 5.29
CA ARG A 30 2.86 -19.91 5.76
C ARG A 30 2.16 -20.82 4.75
N LYS A 31 2.22 -20.53 3.45
CA LYS A 31 1.65 -21.39 2.39
C LYS A 31 2.27 -22.78 2.38
N LEU A 32 3.59 -22.88 2.54
CA LEU A 32 4.28 -24.17 2.67
C LEU A 32 3.85 -24.95 3.92
N MET A 33 3.72 -24.27 5.07
CA MET A 33 3.27 -24.88 6.32
C MET A 33 1.80 -25.30 6.27
N GLN A 34 0.93 -24.54 5.60
CA GLN A 34 -0.47 -24.91 5.37
C GLN A 34 -0.62 -26.20 4.57
N ALA A 35 0.31 -26.47 3.64
CA ALA A 35 0.30 -27.67 2.81
C ALA A 35 0.93 -28.89 3.52
N ASP A 36 1.56 -28.71 4.68
CA ASP A 36 2.27 -29.75 5.40
C ASP A 36 1.48 -30.19 6.65
N PRO A 37 1.07 -31.47 6.74
CA PRO A 37 0.20 -31.96 7.81
C PRO A 37 0.86 -31.96 9.20
N ARG A 38 2.16 -31.65 9.30
CA ARG A 38 2.86 -31.51 10.58
C ARG A 38 2.52 -30.19 11.28
N PHE A 39 1.98 -29.22 10.56
CA PHE A 39 1.66 -27.90 11.10
C PHE A 39 0.15 -27.68 11.14
N GLU A 40 -0.30 -27.03 12.19
CA GLU A 40 -1.63 -26.43 12.25
C GLU A 40 -1.48 -24.92 12.05
N VAL A 41 -1.99 -24.40 10.94
CA VAL A 41 -1.95 -22.96 10.65
C VAL A 41 -3.31 -22.35 10.95
N GLN A 42 -3.34 -21.49 11.96
CA GLN A 42 -4.52 -20.72 12.33
C GLN A 42 -4.45 -19.30 11.77
N THR A 43 -5.60 -18.72 11.48
CA THR A 43 -5.73 -17.35 10.98
C THR A 43 -6.81 -16.62 11.75
N GLU A 44 -6.54 -15.37 12.11
CA GLU A 44 -7.51 -14.46 12.72
C GLU A 44 -7.47 -13.12 12.00
N ILE A 45 -8.60 -12.42 11.96
CA ILE A 45 -8.63 -11.00 11.62
C ILE A 45 -8.06 -10.26 12.83
N ARG A 46 -7.10 -9.37 12.61
CA ARG A 46 -6.44 -8.65 13.69
C ARG A 46 -6.92 -7.22 13.81
N ASP A 47 -6.88 -6.74 15.05
CA ASP A 47 -7.34 -5.42 15.46
C ASP A 47 -6.18 -4.42 15.38
N PHE A 48 -5.60 -4.27 14.19
CA PHE A 48 -4.61 -3.23 13.92
C PHE A 48 -4.82 -2.63 12.54
N TYR A 49 -4.47 -1.36 12.40
CA TYR A 49 -4.33 -0.71 11.11
C TYR A 49 -3.00 0.02 11.07
N LEU A 50 -2.40 0.07 9.88
CA LEU A 50 -1.19 0.83 9.61
C LEU A 50 -1.57 2.12 8.90
N PHE A 51 -0.95 3.22 9.30
CA PHE A 51 -1.25 4.53 8.75
C PHE A 51 -0.04 5.46 8.82
N VAL A 52 -0.03 6.44 7.92
CA VAL A 52 1.00 7.47 7.85
C VAL A 52 0.42 8.77 8.38
N PHE A 53 1.12 9.39 9.32
CA PHE A 53 0.73 10.69 9.84
C PHE A 53 1.42 11.83 9.08
N TYR A 54 0.67 12.89 8.81
CA TYR A 54 1.24 14.16 8.38
C TYR A 54 1.64 15.01 9.58
N ASN A 55 2.88 15.49 9.60
CA ASN A 55 3.30 16.49 10.56
C ASN A 55 2.72 17.86 10.17
N LEU A 56 1.58 18.22 10.77
CA LEU A 56 0.84 19.45 10.47
C LEU A 56 1.57 20.75 10.85
N LYS A 57 2.77 20.68 11.45
CA LYS A 57 3.63 21.86 11.66
C LYS A 57 4.46 22.21 10.42
N ARG A 58 4.53 21.33 9.42
CA ARG A 58 5.28 21.59 8.19
C ARG A 58 4.46 22.49 7.25
N PRO A 59 5.08 23.51 6.64
CA PRO A 59 4.35 24.57 5.93
C PRO A 59 3.66 24.10 4.65
N PHE A 60 4.12 23.03 4.01
CA PHE A 60 3.59 22.56 2.73
C PHE A 60 2.44 21.53 2.87
N VAL A 61 2.37 20.79 3.99
CA VAL A 61 1.26 19.85 4.31
C VAL A 61 0.38 20.37 5.45
N GLY A 62 0.65 21.56 5.97
CA GLY A 62 0.01 22.11 7.16
C GLY A 62 0.51 23.53 7.47
N GLY A 63 0.74 23.85 8.74
CA GLY A 63 1.26 25.16 9.16
C GLY A 63 0.36 26.31 8.71
N ALA A 64 0.94 27.34 8.11
CA ALA A 64 0.20 28.46 7.53
C ALA A 64 -0.79 28.01 6.43
N ALA A 65 -0.43 26.99 5.63
CA ALA A 65 -1.28 26.49 4.56
C ALA A 65 -2.58 25.81 5.08
N ASN A 66 -2.69 25.49 6.38
CA ASN A 66 -3.96 25.06 6.97
C ASN A 66 -4.96 26.22 7.18
N TYR A 67 -4.54 27.47 7.01
CA TYR A 67 -5.38 28.65 7.16
C TYR A 67 -5.58 29.42 5.85
N GLU A 68 -4.92 28.98 4.78
CA GLU A 68 -5.10 29.51 3.43
C GLU A 68 -6.12 28.66 2.68
N PHE A 69 -7.31 29.21 2.45
CA PHE A 69 -8.36 28.54 1.68
C PHE A 69 -8.06 28.57 0.17
N ILE A 70 -8.59 27.59 -0.54
CA ILE A 70 -8.47 27.48 -1.99
C ILE A 70 -9.44 28.48 -2.63
N ASP A 71 -8.95 29.27 -3.59
CA ASP A 71 -9.74 30.22 -4.37
C ASP A 71 -10.15 29.61 -5.73
N VAL A 72 -10.88 28.48 -5.66
CA VAL A 72 -11.39 27.76 -6.83
C VAL A 72 -12.86 27.43 -6.58
N PRO A 73 -13.76 27.76 -7.53
CA PRO A 73 -15.18 27.48 -7.39
C PRO A 73 -15.47 26.00 -7.06
N GLY A 74 -16.22 25.77 -5.98
CA GLY A 74 -16.59 24.43 -5.50
C GLY A 74 -15.51 23.70 -4.68
N LYS A 75 -14.47 24.41 -4.23
CA LYS A 75 -13.38 23.90 -3.36
C LYS A 75 -13.07 24.83 -2.20
N GLU A 76 -13.88 25.86 -1.98
CA GLU A 76 -13.65 26.95 -1.03
C GLU A 76 -13.67 26.47 0.43
N GLU A 77 -14.20 25.28 0.71
CA GLU A 77 -14.18 24.65 2.03
C GLU A 77 -12.82 24.02 2.38
N TYR A 78 -11.95 23.83 1.39
CA TYR A 78 -10.64 23.21 1.58
C TYR A 78 -9.55 24.27 1.68
N THR A 79 -8.51 23.92 2.46
CA THR A 79 -7.30 24.74 2.57
C THR A 79 -6.20 24.15 1.70
N LYS A 80 -5.22 24.97 1.31
CA LYS A 80 -4.06 24.52 0.51
C LYS A 80 -3.36 23.34 1.17
N GLY A 81 -3.22 23.37 2.50
CA GLY A 81 -2.64 22.25 3.27
C GLY A 81 -3.49 20.97 3.18
N VAL A 82 -4.83 21.07 3.20
CA VAL A 82 -5.71 19.92 2.98
C VAL A 82 -5.56 19.37 1.56
N ALA A 83 -5.50 20.25 0.56
CA ALA A 83 -5.32 19.86 -0.83
C ALA A 83 -4.03 19.07 -1.06
N VAL A 84 -2.90 19.51 -0.50
CA VAL A 84 -1.63 18.75 -0.58
C VAL A 84 -1.78 17.36 0.06
N ARG A 85 -2.42 17.25 1.23
CA ARG A 85 -2.63 15.94 1.87
C ARG A 85 -3.55 15.03 1.04
N LYS A 86 -4.61 15.56 0.42
CA LYS A 86 -5.47 14.81 -0.50
C LYS A 86 -4.66 14.29 -1.68
N ALA A 87 -3.87 15.15 -2.32
CA ALA A 87 -3.01 14.76 -3.43
C ALA A 87 -2.04 13.62 -3.06
N MET A 88 -1.38 13.73 -1.91
CA MET A 88 -0.48 12.68 -1.42
C MET A 88 -1.20 11.34 -1.20
N ASN A 89 -2.46 11.35 -0.76
CA ASN A 89 -3.23 10.10 -0.59
C ASN A 89 -3.63 9.48 -1.92
N TYR A 90 -4.02 10.28 -2.92
CA TYR A 90 -4.32 9.80 -4.27
C TYR A 90 -3.08 9.32 -5.02
N ALA A 91 -1.89 9.84 -4.71
CA ALA A 91 -0.65 9.45 -5.38
C ALA A 91 -0.14 8.04 -5.01
N VAL A 92 -0.55 7.49 -3.86
CA VAL A 92 0.00 6.23 -3.33
C VAL A 92 -0.82 5.03 -3.82
N ASP A 93 -0.13 4.08 -4.45
CA ASP A 93 -0.72 2.79 -4.85
C ASP A 93 -0.80 1.80 -3.67
N ARG A 94 -1.85 1.94 -2.86
CA ARG A 94 -2.04 1.06 -1.69
C ARG A 94 -2.39 -0.38 -2.09
N GLU A 95 -3.01 -0.58 -3.25
CA GLU A 95 -3.31 -1.92 -3.78
C GLU A 95 -2.04 -2.62 -4.22
N GLU A 96 -1.18 -1.95 -5.00
CA GLU A 96 0.11 -2.51 -5.41
C GLU A 96 1.02 -2.77 -4.20
N MET A 97 1.08 -1.85 -3.24
CA MET A 97 1.82 -2.07 -1.99
C MET A 97 1.34 -3.33 -1.26
N ASN A 98 0.03 -3.49 -1.11
CA ASN A 98 -0.55 -4.67 -0.48
C ASN A 98 -0.24 -5.95 -1.28
N GLN A 99 -0.34 -5.88 -2.60
CA GLN A 99 -0.08 -7.03 -3.47
C GLN A 99 1.39 -7.48 -3.42
N VAL A 100 2.33 -6.53 -3.43
CA VAL A 100 3.78 -6.82 -3.49
C VAL A 100 4.36 -7.17 -2.12
N LEU A 101 3.95 -6.45 -1.07
CA LEU A 101 4.53 -6.62 0.28
C LEU A 101 3.79 -7.66 1.12
N HIS A 102 2.51 -7.88 0.84
CA HIS A 102 1.63 -8.67 1.69
C HIS A 102 0.83 -9.73 0.93
N ASP A 103 1.20 -10.06 -0.32
CA ASP A 103 0.50 -11.02 -1.18
C ASP A 103 -1.01 -10.71 -1.34
N GLY A 104 -1.44 -9.47 -1.10
CA GLY A 104 -2.84 -9.04 -1.16
C GLY A 104 -3.68 -9.43 0.07
N GLU A 105 -3.06 -9.90 1.16
CA GLU A 105 -3.78 -10.45 2.31
C GLU A 105 -4.30 -9.39 3.29
N TYR A 106 -3.94 -8.13 3.13
CA TYR A 106 -4.44 -7.04 3.97
C TYR A 106 -5.66 -6.40 3.33
N THR A 107 -6.59 -5.94 4.17
CA THR A 107 -7.69 -5.10 3.71
C THR A 107 -7.25 -3.65 3.67
N LEU A 108 -7.51 -2.96 2.56
CA LEU A 108 -7.29 -1.51 2.49
C LEU A 108 -8.22 -0.77 3.45
N CYS A 109 -7.59 0.02 4.33
CA CYS A 109 -8.27 0.80 5.33
C CYS A 109 -8.69 2.16 4.76
N HIS A 110 -9.97 2.50 4.87
CA HIS A 110 -10.54 3.81 4.50
C HIS A 110 -11.19 4.52 5.69
N ASN A 111 -11.27 3.85 6.84
CA ASN A 111 -11.95 4.30 8.03
C ASN A 111 -11.11 3.92 9.26
N PRO A 112 -10.94 4.78 10.26
CA PRO A 112 -10.23 4.42 11.51
C PRO A 112 -10.90 3.28 12.30
N MET A 113 -12.15 2.91 11.99
CA MET A 113 -12.87 1.78 12.57
C MET A 113 -12.58 0.48 11.82
N TYR A 114 -12.43 -0.62 12.57
CA TYR A 114 -12.27 -1.96 12.01
C TYR A 114 -13.56 -2.46 11.33
N LEU A 115 -13.41 -3.29 10.29
CA LEU A 115 -14.57 -3.85 9.57
C LEU A 115 -15.51 -4.66 10.47
N TYR A 116 -14.97 -5.38 11.47
CA TYR A 116 -15.79 -6.21 12.36
C TYR A 116 -16.55 -5.39 13.41
N THR A 117 -16.24 -4.10 13.61
CA THR A 117 -17.03 -3.19 14.45
C THR A 117 -18.18 -2.57 13.65
N ALA A 118 -18.96 -3.43 12.98
CA ALA A 118 -19.94 -3.08 11.96
C ALA A 118 -20.92 -1.95 12.36
N PHE A 119 -21.27 -1.85 13.65
CA PHE A 119 -22.16 -0.79 14.17
C PHE A 119 -21.56 0.63 14.01
N TYR A 120 -20.24 0.76 14.06
CA TYR A 120 -19.51 2.03 13.96
C TYR A 120 -18.76 2.18 12.63
N TYR A 121 -18.79 1.16 11.77
CA TYR A 121 -18.11 1.18 10.48
C TYR A 121 -18.99 1.88 9.43
N TYR A 122 -18.48 2.96 8.87
CA TYR A 122 -19.12 3.68 7.77
C TYR A 122 -18.34 3.42 6.49
N ASP A 123 -18.98 2.76 5.52
CA ASP A 123 -18.36 2.51 4.21
C ASP A 123 -18.54 3.68 3.22
N ASP A 124 -19.56 4.52 3.45
CA ASP A 124 -19.80 5.74 2.69
C ASP A 124 -18.88 6.88 3.19
N VAL A 125 -17.59 6.69 2.94
CA VAL A 125 -16.52 7.66 3.24
C VAL A 125 -15.69 7.90 2.00
N ILE A 126 -14.95 9.01 1.97
CA ILE A 126 -14.03 9.30 0.87
C ILE A 126 -12.94 8.23 0.84
N LYS A 127 -12.84 7.52 -0.29
CA LYS A 127 -11.81 6.51 -0.53
C LYS A 127 -10.73 7.08 -1.45
N TYR A 128 -9.49 7.11 -0.98
CA TYR A 128 -8.33 7.53 -1.76
C TYR A 128 -7.71 6.33 -2.49
N TYR A 129 -8.36 5.85 -3.55
CA TYR A 129 -7.73 4.93 -4.49
C TYR A 129 -6.62 5.66 -5.25
N ARG A 130 -5.70 4.92 -5.88
CA ARG A 130 -4.67 5.56 -6.68
C ARG A 130 -5.29 6.30 -7.86
N ASP A 131 -5.04 7.60 -7.93
CA ASP A 131 -5.50 8.47 -8.99
C ASP A 131 -4.49 9.61 -9.17
N LEU A 132 -3.59 9.46 -10.13
CA LEU A 132 -2.52 10.44 -10.35
C LEU A 132 -3.07 11.76 -10.92
N GLU A 133 -4.14 11.70 -11.72
CA GLU A 133 -4.78 12.89 -12.28
C GLU A 133 -5.40 13.72 -11.16
N ALA A 134 -6.18 13.08 -10.28
CA ALA A 134 -6.71 13.74 -9.09
C ALA A 134 -5.60 14.27 -8.18
N ALA A 135 -4.50 13.53 -8.03
CA ALA A 135 -3.36 13.99 -7.24
C ALA A 135 -2.74 15.29 -7.80
N ILE A 136 -2.52 15.34 -9.12
CA ILE A 136 -2.00 16.52 -9.83
C ILE A 136 -2.98 17.69 -9.69
N GLU A 137 -4.27 17.43 -9.91
CA GLU A 137 -5.34 18.43 -9.81
C GLU A 137 -5.36 19.08 -8.42
N TRP A 138 -5.34 18.27 -7.35
CA TRP A 138 -5.29 18.77 -5.97
C TRP A 138 -4.01 19.55 -5.65
N LEU A 139 -2.86 19.19 -6.24
CA LEU A 139 -1.64 19.99 -6.10
C LEU A 139 -1.76 21.34 -6.82
N GLY A 140 -2.40 21.35 -8.01
CA GLY A 140 -2.74 22.57 -8.72
C GLY A 140 -3.60 23.51 -7.88
N TYR A 141 -4.65 22.98 -7.23
CA TYR A 141 -5.48 23.76 -6.31
C TYR A 141 -4.73 24.31 -5.08
N ALA A 142 -3.67 23.64 -4.65
CA ALA A 142 -2.79 24.12 -3.61
C ALA A 142 -1.79 25.20 -4.09
N GLY A 143 -1.78 25.52 -5.40
CA GLY A 143 -0.90 26.52 -6.01
C GLY A 143 0.45 25.97 -6.47
N TYR A 144 0.58 24.65 -6.64
CA TYR A 144 1.78 24.04 -7.23
C TYR A 144 1.58 23.85 -8.73
N GLU A 145 2.47 24.42 -9.52
CA GLU A 145 2.56 24.13 -10.95
C GLU A 145 3.36 22.84 -11.15
N LEU A 146 2.70 21.81 -11.67
CA LEU A 146 3.35 20.56 -12.04
C LEU A 146 3.55 20.54 -13.55
N VAL A 147 4.81 20.54 -13.97
CA VAL A 147 5.16 20.11 -15.33
C VAL A 147 5.29 18.60 -15.24
N VAL A 148 4.27 17.88 -15.73
CA VAL A 148 4.37 16.43 -15.91
C VAL A 148 5.17 16.22 -17.18
N ASP A 149 6.47 15.97 -17.05
CA ASP A 149 7.23 15.39 -18.15
C ASP A 149 6.66 13.98 -18.35
N GLU A 150 5.82 13.82 -19.37
CA GLU A 150 5.46 12.52 -19.91
C GLU A 150 6.71 11.88 -20.52
N GLU A 151 7.68 11.47 -19.69
CA GLU A 151 8.63 10.49 -20.16
C GLU A 151 7.81 9.24 -20.48
N PRO A 152 7.79 8.78 -21.75
CA PRO A 152 7.14 7.53 -22.05
C PRO A 152 7.86 6.46 -21.24
N LEU A 153 7.15 5.87 -20.27
CA LEU A 153 7.52 4.60 -19.67
C LEU A 153 8.08 3.72 -20.79
N PRO A 154 9.24 3.06 -20.63
CA PRO A 154 9.82 2.24 -21.68
C PRO A 154 8.98 0.96 -21.85
N LEU A 155 7.75 1.11 -22.35
CA LEU A 155 6.86 0.07 -22.83
C LEU A 155 7.58 -0.80 -23.86
N LEU A 156 8.47 -0.20 -24.66
CA LEU A 156 9.38 -0.92 -25.55
C LEU A 156 10.31 -1.89 -24.80
N GLY A 157 10.78 -1.54 -23.60
CA GLY A 157 11.63 -2.41 -22.78
C GLY A 157 10.87 -3.60 -22.20
N ILE A 158 9.64 -3.38 -21.73
CA ILE A 158 8.78 -4.43 -21.17
C ILE A 158 8.27 -5.36 -22.28
N VAL A 159 7.84 -4.82 -23.43
CA VAL A 159 7.41 -5.62 -24.58
C VAL A 159 8.57 -6.39 -25.20
N ALA A 160 9.76 -5.80 -25.28
CA ALA A 160 10.96 -6.52 -25.73
C ALA A 160 11.37 -7.64 -24.76
N ALA A 161 11.29 -7.41 -23.45
CA ALA A 161 11.59 -8.43 -22.45
C ALA A 161 10.60 -9.61 -22.51
N ILE A 162 9.29 -9.33 -22.68
CA ILE A 162 8.26 -10.36 -22.85
C ILE A 162 8.46 -11.11 -24.18
N GLY A 163 8.76 -10.40 -25.27
CA GLY A 163 9.02 -10.99 -26.58
C GLY A 163 10.25 -11.90 -26.60
N VAL A 164 11.35 -11.47 -25.97
CA VAL A 164 12.58 -12.27 -25.84
C VAL A 164 12.36 -13.49 -24.94
N GLY A 165 11.62 -13.34 -23.83
CA GLY A 165 11.25 -14.45 -22.95
C GLY A 165 10.42 -15.52 -23.66
N ALA A 166 9.42 -15.10 -24.44
CA ALA A 166 8.58 -16.00 -25.24
C ALA A 166 9.38 -16.71 -26.35
N ALA A 167 10.27 -16.00 -27.04
CA ALA A 167 11.12 -16.59 -28.08
C ALA A 167 12.11 -17.62 -27.51
N LEU A 168 12.72 -17.35 -26.35
CA LEU A 168 13.63 -18.28 -25.67
C LEU A 168 12.92 -19.55 -25.19
N LEU A 169 11.69 -19.43 -24.67
CA LEU A 169 10.86 -20.57 -24.28
C LEU A 169 10.46 -21.44 -25.49
N LEU A 170 10.11 -20.81 -26.61
CA LEU A 170 9.79 -21.52 -27.85
C LEU A 170 11.02 -22.20 -28.46
N TYR A 171 12.20 -21.58 -28.39
CA TYR A 171 13.46 -22.17 -28.85
C TYR A 171 13.88 -23.39 -28.00
N ARG A 172 13.71 -23.31 -26.67
CA ARG A 172 13.99 -24.45 -25.77
C ARG A 172 13.07 -25.64 -25.97
N LYS A 173 11.82 -25.45 -26.39
CA LYS A 173 10.87 -26.54 -26.67
C LYS A 173 11.14 -27.30 -27.98
N LYS A 174 11.96 -26.75 -28.88
CA LYS A 174 12.30 -27.35 -30.19
C LYS A 174 13.62 -28.13 -30.20
N LYS A 175 14.36 -28.16 -29.09
CA LYS A 175 15.50 -29.06 -28.85
C LYS A 175 15.07 -30.17 -27.92
#